data_AF-A0A920P231-F1
#
_entry.id   AF-A0A920P231-F1
#
_cell.length_a   1.000
_cell.length_b   1.000
_cell.length_c   1.000
_cell.angle_alpha   90.00
_cell.angle_beta   90.00
_cell.angle_gamma   90.00
#
_symmetry.space_group_name_H-M   'P 1'
#
loop_
_entity.id
_entity.type
_entity.pdbx_description
1 polymer ?
#
loop_
_entity_poly.entity_id
_entity_poly.type
_entity_poly.pdbx_seq_one_letter_code
_entity_poly.pdbx_strand_id
1 'polypeptide(L)'
;MPENLAQSDLRDLSDHGLIPGGAIYWNLSPTRLYEESFARGDGQLVHMGGIATVTAPHTGRSPNDRFVVRDELTEESVDWGSVNVPMSPDHFGALRQDVIAHLNDQDLFVHDARAGADEKHGMSVRVISESPWHALFAHNMFLRLGPDELAEFSPDFTVLHAPHLKADPEHHGTVSGAAIVVNFSAREVLITGTRYAGEIKEVDFLCTQPHAPRV
;
A
#
# COMPACT_ATOMS: atom_id res chain seq x y z
N MET A 1 7.12 16.60 -25.20
CA MET A 1 5.99 15.87 -25.81
C MET A 1 4.90 15.82 -24.77
N PRO A 2 3.65 16.23 -25.03
CA PRO A 2 2.59 16.02 -24.06
C PRO A 2 2.22 14.53 -24.08
N GLU A 3 2.72 13.76 -23.11
CA GLU A 3 2.21 12.42 -22.81
C GLU A 3 0.85 12.59 -22.13
N ASN A 4 -0.13 12.99 -22.93
CA ASN A 4 -1.53 12.92 -22.58
C ASN A 4 -2.20 12.17 -23.73
N LEU A 5 -2.03 10.86 -23.73
CA LEU A 5 -2.72 9.95 -24.63
C LEU A 5 -3.26 8.79 -23.80
N ALA A 6 -4.53 8.94 -23.43
CA ALA A 6 -5.52 7.88 -23.39
C ALA A 6 -5.19 6.62 -22.56
N GLN A 7 -5.48 6.69 -21.26
CA GLN A 7 -5.95 5.53 -20.48
C GLN A 7 -7.10 5.96 -19.57
N SER A 8 -8.19 6.46 -20.16
CA SER A 8 -9.45 6.74 -19.44
C SER A 8 -10.53 5.69 -19.74
N ASP A 9 -10.15 4.51 -20.25
CA ASP A 9 -11.09 3.40 -20.38
C ASP A 9 -10.94 2.45 -19.18
N LEU A 10 -11.87 2.64 -18.22
CA LEU A 10 -12.42 1.62 -17.31
C LEU A 10 -11.51 1.03 -16.22
N ARG A 11 -10.56 1.79 -15.67
CA ARG A 11 -9.92 1.41 -14.39
C ARG A 11 -10.44 2.31 -13.27
N ASP A 12 -11.54 1.86 -12.65
CA ASP A 12 -11.94 2.38 -11.36
C ASP A 12 -11.30 1.56 -10.23
N LEU A 13 -11.55 1.97 -8.99
CA LEU A 13 -11.07 1.28 -7.79
C LEU A 13 -12.23 0.63 -7.01
N SER A 14 -13.37 0.39 -7.68
CA SER A 14 -14.59 -0.11 -7.04
C SER A 14 -14.43 -1.53 -6.52
N ASP A 15 -13.63 -2.36 -7.19
CA ASP A 15 -13.25 -3.70 -6.72
C ASP A 15 -12.48 -3.67 -5.39
N HIS A 16 -11.84 -2.53 -5.06
CA HIS A 16 -11.16 -2.29 -3.80
C HIS A 16 -12.08 -1.60 -2.78
N GLY A 17 -13.35 -1.36 -3.11
CA GLY A 17 -14.32 -0.63 -2.30
C GLY A 17 -14.15 0.90 -2.34
N LEU A 18 -13.30 1.42 -3.22
CA LEU A 18 -13.04 2.86 -3.36
C LEU A 18 -13.95 3.47 -4.45
N ILE A 19 -14.53 4.61 -4.11
CA ILE A 19 -15.24 5.51 -5.02
C ILE A 19 -14.65 6.91 -4.79
N PRO A 20 -13.45 7.19 -5.32
CA PRO A 20 -12.73 8.41 -4.99
C PRO A 20 -13.46 9.66 -5.49
N GLY A 21 -13.60 10.66 -4.62
CA GLY A 21 -14.09 11.98 -4.99
C GLY A 21 -13.01 12.86 -5.63
N GLY A 22 -11.74 12.55 -5.37
CA GLY A 22 -10.57 13.20 -5.96
C GLY A 22 -10.11 12.59 -7.28
N ALA A 23 -8.96 13.07 -7.78
CA ALA A 23 -8.33 12.54 -8.98
C ALA A 23 -7.64 11.19 -8.69
N ILE A 24 -7.62 10.32 -9.70
CA ILE A 24 -6.90 9.04 -9.66
C ILE A 24 -5.76 9.10 -10.67
N TYR A 25 -4.53 8.95 -10.18
CA TYR A 25 -3.31 9.00 -10.97
C TYR A 25 -2.68 7.61 -11.07
N TRP A 26 -2.83 6.98 -12.23
CA TRP A 26 -2.30 5.64 -12.49
C TRP A 26 -0.87 5.69 -13.01
N ASN A 27 0.02 4.91 -12.38
CA ASN A 27 1.37 4.59 -12.86
C ASN A 27 2.18 5.80 -13.33
N LEU A 28 2.07 6.93 -12.61
CA LEU A 28 2.78 8.16 -12.96
C LEU A 28 4.28 7.91 -13.07
N SER A 29 4.90 8.60 -14.02
CA SER A 29 6.35 8.59 -14.16
C SER A 29 7.03 9.20 -12.92
N PRO A 30 8.27 8.81 -12.60
CA PRO A 30 9.02 9.41 -11.50
C PRO A 30 9.05 10.93 -11.55
N THR A 31 9.21 11.53 -12.73
CA THR A 31 9.19 13.00 -12.90
C THR A 31 7.86 13.60 -12.44
N ARG A 32 6.73 13.01 -12.83
CA ARG A 32 5.41 13.47 -12.38
C ARG A 32 5.22 13.28 -10.88
N LEU A 33 5.69 12.16 -10.32
CA LEU A 33 5.62 11.93 -8.88
C LEU A 33 6.48 12.92 -8.08
N TYR A 34 7.63 13.36 -8.60
CA TYR A 34 8.42 14.46 -8.02
C TYR A 34 7.61 15.76 -8.03
N GLU A 35 7.03 16.13 -9.18
CA GLU A 35 6.23 17.34 -9.32
C GLU A 35 5.04 17.37 -8.35
N GLU A 36 4.28 16.28 -8.27
CA GLU A 36 3.15 16.13 -7.34
C GLU A 36 3.60 16.20 -5.88
N SER A 37 4.73 15.56 -5.54
CA SER A 37 5.29 15.61 -4.18
C SER A 37 5.70 17.02 -3.79
N PHE A 38 6.33 17.78 -4.70
CA PHE A 38 6.72 19.17 -4.43
C PHE A 38 5.52 20.10 -4.35
N ALA A 39 4.55 19.95 -5.25
CA ALA A 39 3.33 20.76 -5.27
C ALA A 39 2.51 20.62 -3.98
N ARG A 40 2.53 19.42 -3.36
CA ARG A 40 1.83 19.11 -2.11
C ARG A 40 2.66 19.39 -0.85
N GLY A 41 3.91 19.87 -1.00
CA GLY A 41 4.82 20.11 0.13
C GLY A 41 5.31 18.83 0.82
N ASP A 42 5.19 17.69 0.15
CA ASP A 42 5.41 16.35 0.68
C ASP A 42 6.88 15.89 0.52
N GLY A 43 7.70 16.71 -0.14
CA GLY A 43 9.14 16.52 -0.24
C GLY A 43 9.86 17.78 -0.74
N GLN A 44 11.19 17.73 -0.70
CA GLN A 44 12.05 18.82 -1.18
C GLN A 44 13.15 18.25 -2.08
N LEU A 45 13.48 18.99 -3.14
CA LEU A 45 14.61 18.67 -4.00
C LEU A 45 15.92 18.94 -3.25
N VAL A 46 16.80 17.95 -3.17
CA VAL A 46 18.13 18.10 -2.59
C VAL A 46 19.21 18.15 -3.67
N HIS A 47 20.43 18.49 -3.25
CA HIS A 47 21.60 18.44 -4.12
C HIS A 47 21.73 17.06 -4.78
N MET A 48 22.12 17.04 -6.06
CA MET A 48 22.19 15.84 -6.93
C MET A 48 20.83 15.26 -7.36
N GLY A 49 19.73 15.97 -7.14
CA GLY A 49 18.44 15.64 -7.76
C GLY A 49 17.59 14.61 -7.01
N GLY A 50 17.98 14.25 -5.79
CA GLY A 50 17.15 13.41 -4.92
C GLY A 50 15.96 14.18 -4.33
N ILE A 51 14.94 13.44 -3.89
CA ILE A 51 13.85 13.96 -3.06
C ILE A 51 14.11 13.61 -1.60
N ALA A 52 14.03 14.60 -0.71
CA ALA A 52 14.02 14.40 0.74
C ALA A 52 12.60 14.56 1.29
N THR A 53 12.19 13.63 2.15
CA THR A 53 10.88 13.62 2.81
C THR A 53 11.06 13.45 4.32
N VAL A 54 10.03 13.77 5.10
CA VAL A 54 10.04 13.65 6.56
C VAL A 54 8.99 12.64 6.99
N THR A 55 9.39 11.57 7.68
CA THR A 55 8.48 10.51 8.11
C THR A 55 8.15 10.55 9.61
N ALA A 56 8.64 11.57 10.31
CA ALA A 56 8.43 11.75 11.75
C ALA A 56 6.93 11.65 12.12
N PRO A 57 6.60 11.05 13.28
CA PRO A 57 7.53 10.55 14.31
C PRO A 57 8.14 9.17 13.97
N HIS A 58 7.58 8.43 13.01
CA HIS A 58 8.02 7.09 12.65
C HIS A 58 9.20 7.16 11.66
N THR A 59 10.44 7.10 12.18
CA THR A 59 11.67 7.11 11.36
C THR A 59 12.22 5.71 11.07
N GLY A 60 11.44 4.68 11.39
CA GLY A 60 11.80 3.28 11.26
C GLY A 60 10.55 2.41 11.33
N ARG A 61 10.77 1.09 11.33
CA ARG A 61 9.69 0.12 11.46
C ARG A 61 8.98 0.27 12.79
N SER A 62 7.70 -0.13 12.81
CA SER A 62 6.88 -0.17 14.03
C SER A 62 6.43 -1.61 14.31
N PRO A 63 7.31 -2.50 14.82
CA PRO A 63 7.01 -3.93 14.93
C PRO A 63 5.78 -4.25 15.76
N ASN A 64 5.48 -3.44 16.78
CA ASN A 64 4.33 -3.64 17.65
C ASN A 64 3.00 -3.25 16.99
N ASP A 65 3.05 -2.50 15.89
CA ASP A 65 1.87 -2.04 15.15
C ASP A 65 1.55 -2.94 13.95
N ARG A 66 2.21 -4.11 13.85
CA ARG A 66 1.98 -5.09 12.79
C ARG A 66 1.04 -6.19 13.26
N PHE A 67 0.05 -6.48 12.43
CA PHE A 67 -0.97 -7.48 12.70
C PHE A 67 -1.22 -8.39 11.48
N VAL A 68 -1.63 -9.61 11.76
CA VAL A 68 -2.15 -10.56 10.76
C VAL A 68 -3.58 -10.88 11.14
N VAL A 69 -4.52 -10.76 10.19
CA VAL A 69 -5.90 -11.17 10.43
C VAL A 69 -5.95 -12.66 10.71
N ARG A 70 -6.58 -13.03 11.83
CA ARG A 70 -6.79 -14.41 12.26
C ARG A 70 -8.18 -14.86 11.85
N ASP A 71 -8.24 -15.69 10.83
CA ASP A 71 -9.42 -16.27 10.20
C ASP A 71 -9.20 -17.76 9.91
N GLU A 72 -10.17 -18.43 9.28
CA GLU A 72 -10.09 -19.86 8.98
C GLU A 72 -8.85 -20.26 8.16
N LEU A 73 -8.35 -19.36 7.29
CA LEU A 73 -7.18 -19.62 6.44
C LEU A 73 -5.87 -19.54 7.24
N THR A 74 -5.81 -18.62 8.19
CA THR A 74 -4.58 -18.25 8.92
C THR A 74 -4.47 -18.90 10.29
N GLU A 75 -5.59 -19.33 10.88
CA GLU A 75 -5.70 -19.89 12.24
C GLU A 75 -4.61 -20.92 12.55
N GLU A 76 -4.42 -21.90 11.65
CA GLU A 76 -3.47 -23.00 11.84
C GLU A 76 -2.16 -22.82 11.04
N SER A 77 -2.12 -21.90 10.08
CA SER A 77 -1.00 -21.75 9.14
C SER A 77 0.01 -20.68 9.55
N VAL A 78 -0.41 -19.70 10.36
CA VAL A 78 0.45 -18.63 10.88
C VAL A 78 1.08 -19.02 12.22
N ASP A 79 2.39 -18.80 12.34
CA ASP A 79 3.11 -18.96 13.61
C ASP A 79 2.83 -17.76 14.54
N TRP A 80 1.77 -17.88 15.34
CA TRP A 80 1.28 -16.82 16.23
C TRP A 80 2.25 -16.51 17.38
N GLY A 81 2.50 -15.23 17.63
CA GLY A 81 3.36 -14.82 18.74
C GLY A 81 3.61 -13.32 18.77
N SER A 82 4.74 -12.93 19.37
CA SER A 82 5.14 -11.51 19.45
C SER A 82 5.48 -10.87 18.10
N VAL A 83 5.72 -11.68 17.07
CA VAL A 83 6.00 -11.22 15.70
C VAL A 83 4.74 -11.17 14.85
N ASN A 84 3.96 -12.26 14.84
CA ASN A 84 2.67 -12.32 14.15
C ASN A 84 1.55 -12.16 15.19
N VAL A 85 1.15 -10.91 15.41
CA VAL A 85 0.10 -10.56 16.38
C VAL A 85 -1.27 -10.71 15.68
N PRO A 86 -2.22 -11.46 16.27
CA PRO A 86 -3.52 -11.66 15.65
C PRO A 86 -4.39 -10.40 15.74
N MET A 87 -5.14 -10.11 14.67
CA MET A 87 -6.26 -9.17 14.65
C MET A 87 -7.53 -9.92 14.23
N SER A 88 -8.69 -9.59 14.82
CA SER A 88 -9.95 -10.22 14.41
C SER A 88 -10.43 -9.69 13.05
N PRO A 89 -11.21 -10.47 12.28
CA PRO A 89 -11.82 -10.00 11.04
C PRO A 89 -12.71 -8.76 11.24
N ASP A 90 -13.39 -8.65 12.38
CA ASP A 90 -14.24 -7.50 12.72
C ASP A 90 -13.42 -6.21 12.87
N HIS A 91 -12.30 -6.27 13.60
CA HIS A 91 -11.40 -5.13 13.77
C HIS A 91 -10.73 -4.72 12.45
N PHE A 92 -10.34 -5.68 11.62
CA PHE A 92 -9.85 -5.41 10.27
C PHE A 92 -10.92 -4.74 9.42
N GLY A 93 -12.17 -5.23 9.45
CA GLY A 93 -13.29 -4.66 8.73
C GLY A 93 -13.56 -3.21 9.12
N ALA A 94 -13.54 -2.91 10.42
CA ALA A 94 -13.67 -1.55 10.94
C ALA A 94 -12.54 -0.63 10.45
N LEU A 95 -11.28 -1.05 10.58
CA LEU A 95 -10.14 -0.27 10.09
C LEU A 95 -10.21 -0.06 8.58
N ARG A 96 -10.56 -1.11 7.82
CA ARG A 96 -10.70 -1.03 6.36
C ARG A 96 -11.78 -0.02 5.96
N GLN A 97 -12.91 0.00 6.66
CA GLN A 97 -13.99 0.95 6.39
C GLN A 97 -13.50 2.40 6.52
N ASP A 98 -12.75 2.70 7.59
CA ASP A 98 -12.21 4.04 7.82
C ASP A 98 -11.10 4.41 6.83
N VAL A 99 -10.25 3.44 6.45
CA VAL A 99 -9.26 3.62 5.38
C VAL A 99 -9.92 3.96 4.05
N ILE A 100 -10.96 3.22 3.67
CA ILE A 100 -11.72 3.47 2.43
C ILE A 100 -12.38 4.84 2.47
N ALA A 101 -13.05 5.19 3.58
CA ALA A 101 -13.67 6.49 3.74
C ALA A 101 -12.64 7.62 3.60
N HIS A 102 -11.51 7.52 4.30
CA HIS A 102 -10.43 8.51 4.22
C HIS A 102 -9.87 8.64 2.81
N LEU A 103 -9.53 7.54 2.15
CA LEU A 103 -8.96 7.56 0.80
C LEU A 103 -9.94 8.07 -0.26
N ASN A 104 -11.24 7.88 -0.07
CA ASN A 104 -12.25 8.43 -0.99
C ASN A 104 -12.29 9.97 -0.96
N ASP A 105 -11.85 10.60 0.13
CA ASP A 105 -11.75 12.05 0.25
C ASP A 105 -10.41 12.63 -0.27
N GLN A 106 -9.52 11.79 -0.82
CA GLN A 106 -8.20 12.18 -1.31
C GLN A 106 -8.06 12.06 -2.83
N ASP A 107 -7.04 12.72 -3.37
CA ASP A 107 -6.45 12.27 -4.63
C ASP A 107 -5.63 11.01 -4.39
N LEU A 108 -5.69 10.05 -5.32
CA LEU A 108 -5.03 8.76 -5.19
C LEU A 108 -3.96 8.55 -6.24
N PHE A 109 -2.82 8.02 -5.81
CA PHE A 109 -1.71 7.60 -6.63
C PHE A 109 -1.65 6.07 -6.62
N VAL A 110 -1.90 5.47 -7.78
CA VAL A 110 -1.92 4.02 -7.95
C VAL A 110 -0.67 3.57 -8.67
N HIS A 111 0.02 2.59 -8.11
CA HIS A 111 1.19 1.97 -8.72
C HIS A 111 1.02 0.45 -8.82
N ASP A 112 0.96 -0.04 -10.04
CA ASP A 112 0.92 -1.47 -10.37
C ASP A 112 2.34 -1.95 -10.66
N ALA A 113 2.78 -3.00 -9.95
CA ALA A 113 4.14 -3.50 -10.01
C ALA A 113 4.21 -5.00 -9.73
N ARG A 114 5.40 -5.58 -9.85
CA ARG A 114 5.66 -6.98 -9.46
C ARG A 114 6.63 -7.09 -8.28
N ALA A 115 6.25 -7.89 -7.30
CA ALA A 115 7.07 -8.36 -6.19
C ALA A 115 7.73 -9.69 -6.60
N GLY A 116 9.05 -9.82 -6.46
CA GLY A 116 9.80 -11.01 -6.91
C GLY A 116 10.10 -11.07 -8.42
N ALA A 117 11.33 -11.45 -8.75
CA ALA A 117 11.81 -11.52 -10.14
C ALA A 117 11.49 -12.84 -10.86
N ASP A 118 11.18 -13.89 -10.12
CA ASP A 118 10.82 -15.19 -10.68
C ASP A 118 9.46 -15.12 -11.37
N GLU A 119 9.34 -15.64 -12.59
CA GLU A 119 8.10 -15.57 -13.37
C GLU A 119 6.96 -16.42 -12.79
N LYS A 120 7.27 -17.47 -12.03
CA LYS A 120 6.29 -18.40 -11.47
C LYS A 120 5.86 -18.05 -10.05
N HIS A 121 6.75 -17.41 -9.30
CA HIS A 121 6.56 -17.09 -7.89
C HIS A 121 6.48 -15.59 -7.62
N GLY A 122 6.68 -14.75 -8.65
CA GLY A 122 6.44 -13.32 -8.56
C GLY A 122 4.95 -13.03 -8.40
N MET A 123 4.65 -11.94 -7.71
CA MET A 123 3.28 -11.54 -7.39
C MET A 123 3.00 -10.15 -7.93
N SER A 124 1.83 -9.97 -8.51
CA SER A 124 1.33 -8.67 -8.96
C SER A 124 0.83 -7.89 -7.75
N VAL A 125 1.38 -6.70 -7.52
CA VAL A 125 1.03 -5.85 -6.36
C VAL A 125 0.52 -4.51 -6.85
N ARG A 126 -0.66 -4.11 -6.36
CA ARG A 126 -1.20 -2.76 -6.53
C ARG A 126 -1.03 -1.96 -5.26
N VAL A 127 -0.33 -0.84 -5.33
CA VAL A 127 -0.21 0.12 -4.22
C VAL A 127 -1.13 1.31 -4.50
N ILE A 128 -2.06 1.58 -3.59
CA ILE A 128 -2.97 2.73 -3.64
C ILE A 128 -2.64 3.63 -2.46
N SER A 129 -2.25 4.86 -2.73
CA SER A 129 -1.79 5.80 -1.71
C SER A 129 -2.30 7.21 -1.97
N GLU A 130 -2.67 7.93 -0.92
CA GLU A 130 -2.93 9.38 -0.98
C GLU A 130 -1.66 10.23 -1.20
N SER A 131 -0.47 9.62 -1.04
CA SER A 131 0.82 10.32 -1.08
C SER A 131 1.64 9.93 -2.32
N PRO A 132 2.06 10.91 -3.16
CA PRO A 132 2.80 10.67 -4.39
C PRO A 132 4.23 10.15 -4.16
N TRP A 133 4.91 10.62 -3.10
CA TRP A 133 6.28 10.17 -2.85
C TRP A 133 6.33 8.71 -2.38
N HIS A 134 5.27 8.22 -1.75
CA HIS A 134 5.14 6.80 -1.42
C HIS A 134 4.89 5.94 -2.68
N ALA A 135 4.14 6.45 -3.66
CA ALA A 135 4.03 5.80 -4.96
C ALA A 135 5.39 5.78 -5.70
N LEU A 136 6.19 6.85 -5.59
CA LEU A 136 7.57 6.88 -6.08
C LEU A 136 8.46 5.86 -5.35
N PHE A 137 8.28 5.71 -4.04
CA PHE A 137 8.98 4.68 -3.28
C PHE A 137 8.64 3.28 -3.80
N ALA A 138 7.35 2.98 -4.03
CA ALA A 138 6.92 1.73 -4.62
C ALA A 138 7.55 1.50 -6.00
N HIS A 139 7.58 2.53 -6.85
CA HIS A 139 8.25 2.49 -8.16
C HIS A 139 9.75 2.14 -8.07
N ASN A 140 10.42 2.56 -7.00
CA ASN A 140 11.84 2.30 -6.81
C ASN A 140 12.11 0.90 -6.25
N MET A 141 11.19 0.35 -5.44
CA MET A 141 11.40 -0.90 -4.72
C MET A 141 10.89 -2.14 -5.46
N PHE A 142 9.78 -2.03 -6.19
CA PHE A 142 9.19 -3.14 -6.93
C PHE A 142 9.68 -3.20 -8.38
N LEU A 143 9.45 -4.33 -9.04
CA LEU A 143 9.76 -4.47 -10.45
C LEU A 143 8.72 -3.74 -11.30
N ARG A 144 9.24 -2.94 -12.23
CA ARG A 144 8.43 -2.18 -13.19
C ARG A 144 7.87 -3.13 -14.26
N LEU A 145 6.60 -2.93 -14.56
CA LEU A 145 5.90 -3.62 -15.63
C LEU A 145 5.98 -2.82 -16.93
N GLY A 146 6.09 -3.51 -18.06
CA GLY A 146 5.98 -2.91 -19.38
C GLY A 146 4.52 -2.53 -19.73
N PRO A 147 4.30 -1.78 -20.81
CA PRO A 147 2.96 -1.36 -21.23
C PRO A 147 1.98 -2.53 -21.45
N ASP A 148 2.45 -3.63 -22.05
CA ASP A 148 1.61 -4.81 -22.32
C ASP A 148 1.23 -5.53 -21.02
N GLU A 149 2.19 -5.70 -20.10
CA GLU A 149 1.94 -6.28 -18.77
C GLU A 149 0.97 -5.41 -17.96
N LEU A 150 1.10 -4.09 -18.06
CA LEU A 150 0.18 -3.16 -17.42
C LEU A 150 -1.23 -3.23 -18.01
N ALA A 151 -1.38 -3.51 -19.31
CA ALA A 151 -2.69 -3.60 -19.97
C ALA A 151 -3.52 -4.77 -19.45
N GLU A 152 -2.86 -5.90 -19.14
CA GLU A 152 -3.49 -7.13 -18.63
C GLU A 152 -3.40 -7.28 -17.10
N PHE A 153 -2.91 -6.25 -16.40
CA PHE A 153 -2.61 -6.32 -14.98
C PHE A 153 -3.85 -6.58 -14.10
N SER A 154 -3.72 -7.58 -13.23
CA SER A 154 -4.63 -7.85 -12.11
C SER A 154 -3.78 -8.08 -10.85
N PRO A 155 -4.06 -7.40 -9.73
CA PRO A 155 -3.27 -7.57 -8.51
C PRO A 155 -3.54 -8.92 -7.85
N ASP A 156 -2.48 -9.61 -7.44
CA ASP A 156 -2.55 -10.71 -6.48
C ASP A 156 -2.71 -10.17 -5.06
N PHE A 157 -2.13 -9.00 -4.77
CA PHE A 157 -2.28 -8.29 -3.50
C PHE A 157 -2.48 -6.79 -3.72
N THR A 158 -3.29 -6.18 -2.87
CA THR A 158 -3.51 -4.72 -2.86
C THR A 158 -3.05 -4.11 -1.56
N VAL A 159 -2.31 -3.01 -1.63
CA VAL A 159 -1.90 -2.20 -0.48
C VAL A 159 -2.74 -0.93 -0.46
N LEU A 160 -3.54 -0.75 0.58
CA LEU A 160 -4.25 0.49 0.87
C LEU A 160 -3.44 1.29 1.89
N HIS A 161 -2.78 2.34 1.41
CA HIS A 161 -1.82 3.13 2.16
C HIS A 161 -2.38 4.52 2.47
N ALA A 162 -2.80 4.72 3.72
CA ALA A 162 -3.37 5.96 4.25
C ALA A 162 -2.51 6.49 5.42
N PRO A 163 -1.30 7.00 5.15
CA PRO A 163 -0.32 7.32 6.17
C PRO A 163 -0.74 8.49 7.09
N HIS A 164 -1.71 9.32 6.68
CA HIS A 164 -2.23 10.43 7.49
C HIS A 164 -3.47 10.05 8.31
N LEU A 165 -4.13 8.94 7.99
CA LEU A 165 -5.17 8.37 8.83
C LEU A 165 -4.52 7.70 10.04
N LYS A 166 -5.00 7.99 11.25
CA LYS A 166 -4.58 7.26 12.45
C LYS A 166 -5.63 6.23 12.82
N ALA A 167 -5.20 5.01 13.13
CA ALA A 167 -6.06 4.02 13.74
C ALA A 167 -6.53 4.48 15.12
N ASP A 168 -7.71 4.05 15.51
CA ASP A 168 -8.27 4.16 16.86
C ASP A 168 -8.05 2.82 17.58
N PRO A 169 -7.17 2.76 18.62
CA PRO A 169 -6.90 1.53 19.35
C PRO A 169 -8.13 0.83 19.92
N GLU A 170 -9.12 1.58 20.41
CA GLU A 170 -10.32 0.99 21.01
C GLU A 170 -11.25 0.43 19.94
N HIS A 171 -11.40 1.13 18.82
CA HIS A 171 -12.29 0.72 17.74
C HIS A 171 -11.69 -0.36 16.83
N HIS A 172 -10.42 -0.19 16.45
CA HIS A 172 -9.70 -1.02 15.48
C HIS A 172 -8.88 -2.13 16.13
N GLY A 173 -8.84 -2.21 17.46
CA GLY A 173 -8.06 -3.24 18.18
C GLY A 173 -6.56 -3.15 17.96
N THR A 174 -6.05 -1.95 17.67
CA THR A 174 -4.61 -1.67 17.49
C THR A 174 -3.96 -1.25 18.80
N VAL A 175 -2.63 -1.16 18.84
CA VAL A 175 -1.89 -0.71 20.04
C VAL A 175 -1.56 0.78 20.02
N SER A 176 -1.59 1.39 18.83
CA SER A 176 -1.33 2.81 18.63
C SER A 176 -2.12 3.34 17.45
N GLY A 177 -1.88 4.60 17.09
CA GLY A 177 -2.46 5.19 15.88
C GLY A 177 -1.84 4.69 14.57
N ALA A 178 -0.73 3.95 14.62
CA ALA A 178 -0.19 3.26 13.45
C ALA A 178 -0.73 1.82 13.39
N ALA A 179 -0.95 1.32 12.17
CA ALA A 179 -1.32 -0.07 11.96
C ALA A 179 -0.84 -0.55 10.59
N ILE A 180 -0.19 -1.72 10.59
CA ILE A 180 0.24 -2.46 9.40
C ILE A 180 -0.43 -3.81 9.47
N VAL A 181 -1.55 -3.98 8.76
CA VAL A 181 -2.40 -5.17 8.88
C VAL A 181 -2.43 -5.92 7.57
N VAL A 182 -2.06 -7.20 7.59
CA VAL A 182 -2.21 -8.10 6.43
C VAL A 182 -3.40 -9.02 6.62
N ASN A 183 -4.22 -9.14 5.57
CA ASN A 183 -5.30 -10.09 5.46
C ASN A 183 -5.08 -10.98 4.24
N PHE A 184 -4.70 -12.23 4.46
CA PHE A 184 -4.39 -13.18 3.38
C PHE A 184 -5.64 -13.63 2.62
N SER A 185 -6.79 -13.75 3.30
CA SER A 185 -8.06 -14.14 2.67
C SER A 185 -8.59 -13.04 1.74
N ALA A 186 -8.49 -11.77 2.17
CA ALA A 186 -8.84 -10.62 1.34
C ALA A 186 -7.75 -10.25 0.33
N ARG A 187 -6.53 -10.78 0.50
CA ARG A 187 -5.32 -10.42 -0.26
C ARG A 187 -5.03 -8.91 -0.21
N GLU A 188 -5.17 -8.34 0.98
CA GLU A 188 -5.03 -6.90 1.23
C GLU A 188 -4.03 -6.62 2.35
N VAL A 189 -3.36 -5.48 2.23
CA VAL A 189 -2.56 -4.87 3.30
C VAL A 189 -3.05 -3.46 3.56
N LEU A 190 -3.36 -3.15 4.82
CA LEU A 190 -3.70 -1.81 5.28
C LEU A 190 -2.50 -1.21 5.99
N ILE A 191 -2.11 0.02 5.62
CA ILE A 191 -1.04 0.76 6.28
C ILE A 191 -1.57 2.15 6.65
N THR A 192 -1.59 2.43 7.95
CA THR A 192 -2.10 3.69 8.51
C THR A 192 -1.16 4.26 9.58
N GLY A 193 -1.24 5.57 9.81
CA GLY A 193 -0.61 6.28 10.93
C GLY A 193 0.91 6.37 10.89
N THR A 194 1.55 5.84 9.84
CA THR A 194 2.98 5.88 9.63
C THR A 194 3.31 6.31 8.21
N ARG A 195 4.28 7.22 8.09
CA ARG A 195 4.88 7.67 6.82
C ARG A 195 6.18 6.93 6.51
N TYR A 196 6.56 5.93 7.31
CA TYR A 196 7.78 5.18 7.08
C TYR A 196 7.58 4.22 5.90
N ALA A 197 8.09 4.59 4.73
CA ALA A 197 7.86 3.84 3.49
C ALA A 197 8.40 2.40 3.51
N GLY A 198 9.30 2.06 4.44
CA GLY A 198 9.75 0.68 4.62
C GLY A 198 8.61 -0.31 4.92
N GLU A 199 7.48 0.15 5.47
CA GLU A 199 6.30 -0.71 5.68
C GLU A 199 5.66 -1.14 4.35
N ILE A 200 5.74 -0.32 3.29
CA ILE A 200 5.27 -0.70 1.94
C ILE A 200 6.15 -1.81 1.38
N LYS A 201 7.47 -1.73 1.59
CA LYS A 201 8.42 -2.76 1.13
C LYS A 201 8.20 -4.10 1.83
N GLU A 202 7.80 -4.09 3.09
CA GLU A 202 7.56 -5.33 3.86
C GLU A 202 6.46 -6.21 3.24
N VAL A 203 5.58 -5.65 2.41
CA VAL A 203 4.57 -6.41 1.65
C VAL A 203 5.21 -7.45 0.72
N ASP A 204 6.31 -7.11 0.04
CA ASP A 204 7.09 -8.06 -0.78
C ASP A 204 7.54 -9.25 0.07
N PHE A 205 8.04 -8.98 1.27
CA PHE A 205 8.53 -10.02 2.18
C PHE A 205 7.41 -10.86 2.76
N LEU A 206 6.26 -10.26 3.08
CA LEU A 206 5.08 -10.91 3.65
C LEU A 206 4.45 -11.90 2.68
N CYS A 207 4.26 -11.47 1.43
CA CYS A 207 3.54 -12.25 0.43
C CYS A 207 4.40 -13.37 -0.17
N THR A 208 5.73 -13.26 -0.11
CA THR A 208 6.66 -14.25 -0.69
C THR A 208 7.20 -15.28 0.30
N GLN A 209 6.78 -15.28 1.57
CA GLN A 209 7.23 -16.29 2.54
C GLN A 209 6.80 -17.70 2.12
N PRO A 210 7.66 -18.73 2.28
CA PRO A 210 7.34 -20.11 1.93
C PRO A 210 6.17 -20.70 2.73
N HIS A 211 5.81 -20.08 3.86
CA HIS A 211 4.69 -20.44 4.73
C HIS A 211 3.50 -19.48 4.63
N ALA A 212 3.56 -18.45 3.77
CA ALA A 212 2.38 -17.66 3.48
C ALA A 212 1.29 -18.61 2.93
N PRO A 213 0.03 -18.51 3.40
CA PRO A 213 -1.05 -19.33 2.88
C PRO A 213 -1.07 -19.18 1.36
N ARG A 214 -0.88 -20.28 0.62
CA ARG A 214 -1.00 -20.26 -0.83
C ARG A 214 -2.49 -20.26 -1.13
N VAL A 215 -2.98 -19.11 -1.62
CA VAL A 215 -4.38 -18.93 -2.04
C VAL A 215 -4.51 -19.29 -3.51
#